data_AF-A0A6P1KPW8-F1
#
_entry.id   AF-A0A6P1KPW8-F1
#
_cell.length_a   1.000
_cell.length_b   1.000
_cell.length_c   1.000
_cell.angle_alpha   90.00
_cell.angle_beta   90.00
_cell.angle_gamma   90.00
#
_symmetry.space_group_name_H-M   'P 1'
#
loop_
_entity.id
_entity.type
_entity.pdbx_description
1 polymer ?
#
loop_
_entity_poly.entity_id
_entity_poly.type
_entity_poly.pdbx_seq_one_letter_code
_entity_poly.pdbx_strand_id
1 'polypeptide(L)'
;MTDQTRPLSDSELPTFDRPVEIIENPYANANRSYTTQTHLFNEAIINKYNRSGPRYTSYPTALEFAPIAEGMEARVLAEKDPRVPVSLYFHIPFCRHLCYYCGCNKIITKKNSDSGDYLAYLFAEIRHKRSLMQGDPIVEQVHFGGGTPTFLTDDELVKLWNFLQTQFTFSDKPTADYSIEIDPRELRPTTLEILRGLGFNRVSFGVQDLQEKVQIAVNRVQSEEMIRGVMTEARRLGFHSINIDLIYGLPHQTVDSMRNTVERIIAISPDRLSVFNYAHLPERFKGQRQINEADLPSPADKLTMLGNTIHALTDAGYQYIGIDHFAKPDDELAIAQREGKLHRNFQGYTTHGNCDLLGFGVSSISQIGLHILQNPTDLSDYQNLINAGKLPAVKVISARLPDLLRRYVIMNLLCHDYIDFKDVNARFSIDPMTYFIDEIRKLGEMQADKLVDMDAKGIRVLPKGRLLGRNVAMVFDTYLASKEGNRFSKVI
;
A
#
# COMPACT_ATOMS: atom_id res chain seq x y z
N MET A 1 29.13 18.94 -15.96
CA MET A 1 27.69 19.29 -15.99
C MET A 1 27.13 18.79 -17.30
N THR A 2 26.74 17.52 -17.34
CA THR A 2 25.98 16.94 -18.45
C THR A 2 24.53 17.38 -18.32
N ASP A 3 23.93 17.76 -19.44
CA ASP A 3 22.57 18.27 -19.55
C ASP A 3 21.56 17.26 -18.96
N GLN A 4 21.04 17.56 -17.77
CA GLN A 4 20.09 16.70 -17.02
C GLN A 4 18.65 16.79 -17.56
N THR A 5 18.42 17.41 -18.72
CA THR A 5 17.08 17.61 -19.28
C THR A 5 16.73 16.65 -20.43
N ARG A 6 17.70 15.86 -20.94
CA ARG A 6 17.43 14.87 -21.99
C ARG A 6 16.74 13.62 -21.41
N PRO A 7 15.72 13.06 -22.09
CA PRO A 7 15.22 11.72 -21.78
C PRO A 7 16.37 10.71 -21.83
N LEU A 8 16.47 9.84 -20.82
CA LEU A 8 17.45 8.76 -20.82
C LEU A 8 17.04 7.70 -21.85
N SER A 9 18.01 7.19 -22.61
CA SER A 9 17.83 5.98 -23.42
C SER A 9 17.88 4.72 -22.55
N ASP A 10 17.32 3.61 -23.00
CA ASP A 10 17.24 2.35 -22.22
C ASP A 10 18.62 1.83 -21.78
N SER A 11 19.69 2.09 -22.54
CA SER A 11 21.08 1.74 -22.17
C SER A 11 21.70 2.65 -21.11
N GLU A 12 21.08 3.79 -20.80
CA GLU A 12 21.52 4.74 -19.77
C GLU A 12 20.72 4.58 -18.47
N LEU A 13 19.73 3.67 -18.44
CA LEU A 13 18.98 3.38 -17.23
C LEU A 13 19.81 2.49 -16.29
N PRO A 14 19.89 2.85 -14.99
CA PRO A 14 20.48 1.98 -14.01
C PRO A 14 19.72 0.65 -13.99
N THR A 15 20.42 -0.47 -13.81
CA THR A 15 19.76 -1.77 -13.72
C THR A 15 18.78 -1.74 -12.54
N PHE A 16 17.51 -2.04 -12.81
CA PHE A 16 16.49 -2.29 -11.78
C PHE A 16 16.45 -3.76 -11.35
N ASP A 17 17.26 -4.61 -12.00
CA ASP A 17 17.54 -5.95 -11.52
C ASP A 17 18.11 -5.85 -10.09
N ARG A 18 17.63 -6.72 -9.20
CA ARG A 18 18.11 -6.79 -7.81
C ARG A 18 19.57 -7.30 -7.82
N PRO A 19 20.51 -6.78 -6.99
CA PRO A 19 21.92 -7.11 -7.09
C PRO A 19 22.25 -8.39 -6.31
N VAL A 20 23.48 -8.85 -6.53
CA VAL A 20 24.10 -10.13 -6.13
C VAL A 20 24.38 -10.25 -4.62
N GLU A 21 24.19 -9.20 -3.82
CA GLU A 21 24.53 -9.16 -2.39
C GLU A 21 23.27 -8.96 -1.53
N ILE A 22 22.81 -10.03 -0.87
CA ILE A 22 21.72 -9.99 0.10
C ILE A 22 22.28 -9.40 1.39
N ILE A 23 21.79 -8.24 1.79
CA ILE A 23 22.13 -7.63 3.07
C ILE A 23 21.05 -8.05 4.06
N GLU A 24 21.45 -8.74 5.13
CA GLU A 24 20.53 -9.13 6.19
C GLU A 24 19.91 -7.90 6.85
N ASN A 25 18.59 -7.86 6.95
CA ASN A 25 17.92 -6.82 7.73
C ASN A 25 18.22 -7.03 9.23
N PRO A 26 18.85 -6.05 9.91
CA PRO A 26 19.31 -6.23 11.29
C PRO A 26 18.17 -6.33 12.33
N TYR A 27 16.92 -6.04 11.96
CA TYR A 27 15.75 -6.00 12.86
C TYR A 27 14.62 -6.96 12.46
N ALA A 28 14.70 -7.57 11.30
CA ALA A 28 13.83 -8.66 10.91
C ALA A 28 14.58 -9.98 11.20
N ASN A 29 14.15 -10.74 12.21
CA ASN A 29 14.77 -12.02 12.55
C ASN A 29 13.69 -13.00 13.02
N ALA A 30 13.82 -14.27 12.63
CA ALA A 30 12.89 -15.33 13.00
C ALA A 30 12.99 -15.74 14.49
N ASN A 31 14.17 -15.55 15.12
CA ASN A 31 14.53 -16.15 16.42
C ASN A 31 15.05 -15.15 17.47
N ARG A 32 15.07 -13.83 17.20
CA ARG A 32 15.42 -12.90 18.28
C ARG A 32 14.26 -12.81 19.26
N SER A 33 14.59 -13.03 20.54
CA SER A 33 13.76 -12.60 21.67
C SER A 33 13.19 -11.21 21.34
N TYR A 34 11.88 -11.10 21.29
CA TYR A 34 11.14 -9.89 20.93
C TYR A 34 11.48 -8.67 21.83
N THR A 35 12.32 -8.87 22.85
CA THR A 35 12.96 -7.87 23.70
C THR A 35 13.79 -6.79 22.98
N THR A 36 14.15 -6.93 21.70
CA THR A 36 14.68 -5.79 20.91
C THR A 36 13.61 -4.95 20.20
N GLN A 37 12.38 -5.47 20.04
CA GLN A 37 11.24 -4.72 19.52
C GLN A 37 10.48 -3.95 20.63
N THR A 38 10.67 -4.30 21.91
CA THR A 38 10.14 -3.54 23.06
C THR A 38 10.69 -2.10 23.19
N HIS A 39 11.62 -1.69 22.32
CA HIS A 39 12.15 -0.32 22.25
C HIS A 39 11.72 0.45 20.99
N LEU A 40 10.75 -0.06 20.22
CA LEU A 40 10.20 0.64 19.04
C LEU A 40 9.51 1.94 19.44
N PHE A 41 8.85 1.96 20.59
CA PHE A 41 7.98 3.06 21.00
C PHE A 41 8.65 3.98 22.03
N ASN A 42 8.72 5.27 21.72
CA ASN A 42 9.18 6.31 22.64
C ASN A 42 8.37 7.59 22.42
N GLU A 43 7.45 7.88 23.34
CA GLU A 43 6.50 8.99 23.23
C GLU A 43 7.17 10.36 23.06
N ALA A 44 8.18 10.69 23.88
CA ALA A 44 8.85 11.98 23.82
C ALA A 44 9.50 12.22 22.44
N ILE A 45 10.09 11.17 21.87
CA ILE A 45 10.75 11.21 20.56
C ILE A 45 9.73 11.28 19.43
N ILE A 46 8.64 10.52 19.53
CA ILE A 46 7.54 10.61 18.57
C ILE A 46 6.98 12.03 18.54
N ASN A 47 6.74 12.63 19.70
CA ASN A 47 6.28 14.01 19.80
C ASN A 47 7.27 15.01 19.20
N LYS A 48 8.57 14.86 19.46
CA LYS A 48 9.64 15.70 18.88
C LYS A 48 9.60 15.71 17.35
N TYR A 49 9.35 14.55 16.73
CA TYR A 49 9.35 14.40 15.27
C TYR A 49 7.94 14.34 14.66
N ASN A 50 6.88 14.68 15.40
CA ASN A 50 5.51 14.60 14.90
C ASN A 50 5.21 15.74 13.90
N ARG A 51 5.52 15.51 12.63
CA ARG A 51 5.24 16.43 11.51
C ARG A 51 4.35 15.76 10.47
N SER A 52 3.70 16.57 9.65
CA SER A 52 2.97 16.07 8.47
C SER A 52 3.93 15.69 7.35
N GLY A 53 3.60 14.61 6.64
CA GLY A 53 4.46 14.10 5.57
C GLY A 53 3.74 13.10 4.68
N PRO A 54 4.29 12.80 3.49
CA PRO A 54 3.71 11.86 2.56
C PRO A 54 3.77 10.44 3.11
N ARG A 55 2.82 9.60 2.68
CA ARG A 55 2.81 8.18 3.01
C ARG A 55 3.86 7.36 2.25
N TYR A 56 4.49 7.96 1.23
CA TYR A 56 5.40 7.29 0.30
C TYR A 56 4.84 5.96 -0.23
N THR A 57 3.62 6.00 -0.77
CA THR A 57 3.09 4.90 -1.61
C THR A 57 3.87 4.79 -2.92
N SER A 58 4.48 5.90 -3.35
CA SER A 58 5.42 6.01 -4.44
C SER A 58 6.38 7.18 -4.19
N TYR A 59 7.49 7.20 -4.93
CA TYR A 59 8.30 8.39 -5.13
C TYR A 59 8.60 8.54 -6.63
N PRO A 60 8.36 9.71 -7.26
CA PRO A 60 7.71 10.89 -6.68
C PRO A 60 6.29 10.60 -6.19
N THR A 61 5.79 11.47 -5.30
CA THR A 61 4.46 11.28 -4.70
C THR A 61 3.35 11.69 -5.66
N ALA A 62 2.10 11.30 -5.38
CA ALA A 62 0.93 11.71 -6.17
C ALA A 62 0.74 13.24 -6.27
N LEU A 63 1.43 14.05 -5.45
CA LEU A 63 1.41 15.51 -5.58
C LEU A 63 2.23 16.03 -6.77
N GLU A 64 3.05 15.18 -7.39
CA GLU A 64 3.86 15.53 -8.58
C GLU A 64 3.17 15.14 -9.89
N PHE A 65 1.94 14.61 -9.84
CA PHE A 65 1.17 14.32 -11.05
C PHE A 65 0.92 15.60 -11.86
N ALA A 66 1.35 15.58 -13.12
CA ALA A 66 1.02 16.56 -14.13
C ALA A 66 -0.11 16.05 -15.04
N PRO A 67 -0.86 16.92 -15.75
CA PRO A 67 -1.76 16.50 -16.81
C PRO A 67 -1.00 15.68 -17.86
N ILE A 68 -1.62 14.61 -18.34
CA ILE A 68 -1.02 13.75 -19.36
C ILE A 68 -1.13 14.38 -20.76
N ALA A 69 -0.10 14.23 -21.57
CA ALA A 69 -0.13 14.61 -22.99
C ALA A 69 -0.90 13.57 -23.82
N GLU A 70 -1.50 14.01 -24.93
CA GLU A 70 -2.20 13.11 -25.85
C GLU A 70 -1.25 12.01 -26.38
N GLY A 71 -1.74 10.77 -26.45
CA GLY A 71 -0.96 9.62 -26.92
C GLY A 71 0.08 9.09 -25.94
N MET A 72 0.36 9.78 -24.82
CA MET A 72 1.38 9.36 -23.85
C MET A 72 1.09 7.97 -23.26
N GLU A 73 -0.14 7.70 -22.79
CA GLU A 73 -0.48 6.39 -22.23
C GLU A 73 -0.31 5.26 -23.26
N ALA A 74 -0.73 5.49 -24.51
CA ALA A 74 -0.57 4.53 -25.59
C ALA A 74 0.91 4.22 -25.84
N ARG A 75 1.77 5.24 -25.83
CA ARG A 75 3.21 5.09 -25.95
C ARG A 75 3.79 4.27 -24.78
N VAL A 76 3.43 4.59 -23.53
CA VAL A 76 3.89 3.82 -22.35
C VAL A 76 3.54 2.34 -22.47
N LEU A 77 2.31 2.03 -22.89
CA LEU A 77 1.86 0.65 -23.05
C LEU A 77 2.58 -0.08 -24.18
N ALA A 78 2.85 0.62 -25.29
CA ALA A 78 3.55 0.06 -26.45
C ALA A 78 5.05 -0.15 -26.22
N GLU A 79 5.67 0.69 -25.38
CA GLU A 79 7.09 0.64 -25.02
C GLU A 79 7.38 -0.25 -23.79
N LYS A 80 6.35 -0.72 -23.08
CA LYS A 80 6.51 -1.62 -21.95
C LYS A 80 7.27 -2.88 -22.38
N ASP A 81 8.33 -3.22 -21.63
CA ASP A 81 9.07 -4.47 -21.84
C ASP A 81 8.14 -5.69 -21.64
N PRO A 82 7.95 -6.53 -22.66
CA PRO A 82 7.09 -7.73 -22.57
C PRO A 82 7.67 -8.81 -21.65
N ARG A 83 8.97 -8.75 -21.31
CA ARG A 83 9.62 -9.72 -20.42
C ARG A 83 9.39 -9.41 -18.94
N VAL A 84 9.06 -8.16 -18.61
CA VAL A 84 8.77 -7.74 -17.25
C VAL A 84 7.36 -8.21 -16.87
N PRO A 85 7.20 -9.06 -15.83
CA PRO A 85 5.90 -9.50 -15.37
C PRO A 85 5.00 -8.34 -14.94
N VAL A 86 3.69 -8.59 -14.85
CA VAL A 86 2.71 -7.58 -14.48
C VAL A 86 1.99 -7.92 -13.19
N SER A 87 1.73 -6.87 -12.40
CA SER A 87 0.75 -6.84 -11.33
C SER A 87 -0.49 -6.11 -11.84
N LEU A 88 -1.66 -6.74 -11.77
CA LEU A 88 -2.92 -6.14 -12.20
C LEU A 88 -3.69 -5.61 -10.98
N TYR A 89 -4.06 -4.34 -10.99
CA TYR A 89 -4.91 -3.73 -9.98
C TYR A 89 -6.26 -3.33 -10.59
N PHE A 90 -7.34 -3.74 -9.94
CA PHE A 90 -8.69 -3.39 -10.35
C PHE A 90 -9.37 -2.59 -9.25
N HIS A 91 -9.77 -1.36 -9.57
CA HIS A 91 -10.52 -0.51 -8.66
C HIS A 91 -12.03 -0.72 -8.84
N ILE A 92 -12.67 -1.41 -7.89
CA ILE A 92 -14.13 -1.57 -7.85
C ILE A 92 -14.68 -0.55 -6.85
N PRO A 93 -15.26 0.58 -7.30
CA PRO A 93 -15.50 1.74 -6.43
C PRO A 93 -16.73 1.58 -5.54
N PHE A 94 -17.60 0.59 -5.76
CA PHE A 94 -18.91 0.56 -5.14
C PHE A 94 -18.91 0.04 -3.70
N CYS A 95 -19.69 0.66 -2.83
CA CYS A 95 -20.01 0.15 -1.49
C CYS A 95 -21.51 0.28 -1.22
N ARG A 96 -22.09 -0.68 -0.49
CA ARG A 96 -23.48 -0.63 -0.02
C ARG A 96 -23.71 0.41 1.07
N HIS A 97 -22.72 0.56 1.93
CA HIS A 97 -22.80 1.34 3.16
C HIS A 97 -21.74 2.43 3.20
N LEU A 98 -22.17 3.62 3.64
CA LEU A 98 -21.26 4.73 3.92
C LEU A 98 -20.62 4.53 5.30
N CYS A 99 -19.41 3.99 5.35
CA CYS A 99 -18.59 4.02 6.56
C CYS A 99 -18.06 5.45 6.78
N TYR A 100 -18.34 6.07 7.92
CA TYR A 100 -18.08 7.50 8.13
C TYR A 100 -16.59 7.84 8.19
N TYR A 101 -15.74 6.91 8.61
CA TYR A 101 -14.29 7.11 8.66
C TYR A 101 -13.63 7.12 7.26
N CYS A 102 -14.26 6.52 6.25
CA CYS A 102 -13.60 6.09 5.01
C CYS A 102 -13.11 7.26 4.15
N GLY A 103 -11.81 7.24 3.81
CA GLY A 103 -11.15 8.18 2.90
C GLY A 103 -10.81 7.62 1.52
N CYS A 104 -11.29 6.41 1.18
CA CYS A 104 -11.02 5.76 -0.10
C CYS A 104 -11.80 6.45 -1.25
N ASN A 105 -11.31 6.31 -2.49
CA ASN A 105 -12.15 6.59 -3.65
C ASN A 105 -13.23 5.52 -3.71
N LYS A 106 -14.50 5.92 -3.59
CA LYS A 106 -15.64 5.02 -3.51
C LYS A 106 -16.92 5.71 -3.91
N ILE A 107 -17.93 4.92 -4.26
CA ILE A 107 -19.27 5.35 -4.64
C ILE A 107 -20.28 4.55 -3.81
N ILE A 108 -21.14 5.25 -3.07
CA ILE A 108 -22.18 4.61 -2.28
C ILE A 108 -23.42 4.42 -3.15
N THR A 109 -23.83 3.17 -3.36
CA THR A 109 -25.04 2.85 -4.12
C THR A 109 -25.69 1.58 -3.59
N LYS A 110 -27.02 1.51 -3.74
CA LYS A 110 -27.82 0.31 -3.48
C LYS A 110 -28.27 -0.39 -4.77
N LYS A 111 -27.97 0.18 -5.94
CA LYS A 111 -28.39 -0.37 -7.23
C LYS A 111 -27.39 -1.42 -7.70
N ASN A 112 -27.85 -2.65 -7.87
CA ASN A 112 -27.01 -3.74 -8.38
C ASN A 112 -26.66 -3.55 -9.85
N SER A 113 -27.48 -2.85 -10.63
CA SER A 113 -27.19 -2.57 -12.04
C SER A 113 -25.89 -1.78 -12.24
N ASP A 114 -25.51 -0.95 -11.25
CA ASP A 114 -24.34 -0.08 -11.35
C ASP A 114 -23.03 -0.90 -11.49
N SER A 115 -22.95 -2.13 -10.95
CA SER A 115 -21.80 -3.01 -11.15
C SER A 115 -21.73 -3.60 -12.54
N GLY A 116 -22.86 -4.00 -13.10
CA GLY A 116 -22.94 -4.58 -14.45
C GLY A 116 -22.55 -3.59 -15.53
N ASP A 117 -23.05 -2.35 -15.43
CA ASP A 117 -22.68 -1.25 -16.33
C ASP A 117 -21.19 -0.91 -16.20
N TYR A 118 -20.66 -0.94 -14.97
CA TYR A 118 -19.24 -0.69 -14.71
C TYR A 118 -18.31 -1.74 -15.33
N LEU A 119 -18.67 -3.02 -15.27
CA LEU A 119 -17.88 -4.08 -15.89
C LEU A 119 -17.74 -3.92 -17.40
N ALA A 120 -18.74 -3.37 -18.08
CA ALA A 120 -18.63 -3.09 -19.52
C ALA A 120 -17.52 -2.08 -19.82
N TYR A 121 -17.42 -1.00 -19.02
CA TYR A 121 -16.33 -0.04 -19.14
C TYR A 121 -14.98 -0.65 -18.82
N LEU A 122 -14.91 -1.48 -17.77
CA LEU A 122 -13.70 -2.17 -17.37
C LEU A 122 -13.20 -3.11 -18.47
N PHE A 123 -14.08 -3.90 -19.09
CA PHE A 123 -13.73 -4.77 -20.21
C PHE A 123 -13.24 -4.00 -21.44
N ALA A 124 -13.85 -2.86 -21.73
CA ALA A 124 -13.41 -1.99 -22.83
C ALA A 124 -12.01 -1.42 -22.55
N GLU A 125 -11.75 -0.92 -21.33
CA GLU A 125 -10.43 -0.44 -20.91
C GLU A 125 -9.37 -1.54 -21.00
N ILE A 126 -9.64 -2.72 -20.42
CA ILE A 126 -8.71 -3.85 -20.43
C ILE A 126 -8.34 -4.23 -21.86
N ARG A 127 -9.33 -4.40 -22.73
CA ARG A 127 -9.11 -4.76 -24.14
C ARG A 127 -8.28 -3.70 -24.86
N HIS A 128 -8.59 -2.43 -24.64
CA HIS A 128 -7.88 -1.33 -25.27
C HIS A 128 -6.41 -1.29 -24.81
N LYS A 129 -6.16 -1.28 -23.49
CA LYS A 129 -4.80 -1.33 -22.95
C LYS A 129 -4.02 -2.55 -23.45
N ARG A 130 -4.62 -3.75 -23.39
CA ARG A 130 -3.99 -5.00 -23.84
C ARG A 130 -3.62 -5.00 -25.32
N SER A 131 -4.45 -4.39 -26.17
CA SER A 131 -4.23 -4.29 -27.63
C SER A 131 -3.00 -3.48 -28.02
N LEU A 132 -2.55 -2.58 -27.14
CA LEU A 132 -1.38 -1.72 -27.37
C LEU A 132 -0.08 -2.33 -26.83
N MET A 133 -0.18 -3.33 -25.94
CA MET A 133 0.98 -3.98 -25.34
C MET A 133 1.57 -5.01 -26.29
N GLN A 134 2.91 -5.06 -26.34
CA GLN A 134 3.64 -6.09 -27.07
C GLN A 134 3.75 -7.39 -26.26
N GLY A 135 3.91 -8.50 -26.97
CA GLY A 135 4.11 -9.82 -26.37
C GLY A 135 2.95 -10.27 -25.49
N ASP A 136 3.26 -11.15 -24.53
CA ASP A 136 2.31 -11.68 -23.56
C ASP A 136 2.94 -11.75 -22.16
N PRO A 137 3.00 -10.62 -21.44
CA PRO A 137 3.63 -10.57 -20.13
C PRO A 137 2.87 -11.42 -19.12
N ILE A 138 3.60 -12.17 -18.30
CA ILE A 138 3.03 -13.04 -17.28
C ILE A 138 2.46 -12.21 -16.12
N VAL A 139 1.25 -12.53 -15.71
CA VAL A 139 0.60 -11.96 -14.52
C VAL A 139 1.04 -12.74 -13.28
N GLU A 140 1.90 -12.13 -12.46
CA GLU A 140 2.35 -12.71 -11.19
C GLU A 140 1.54 -12.21 -9.98
N GLN A 141 0.85 -11.06 -10.12
CA GLN A 141 0.04 -10.49 -9.04
C GLN A 141 -1.28 -9.92 -9.57
N VAL A 142 -2.36 -10.11 -8.81
CA VAL A 142 -3.68 -9.53 -9.02
C VAL A 142 -4.17 -8.97 -7.70
N HIS A 143 -4.73 -7.77 -7.73
CA HIS A 143 -5.36 -7.20 -6.57
C HIS A 143 -6.67 -6.50 -6.95
N PHE A 144 -7.78 -7.00 -6.41
CA PHE A 144 -9.07 -6.34 -6.48
C PHE A 144 -9.24 -5.53 -5.21
N GLY A 145 -9.35 -4.21 -5.34
CA GLY A 145 -9.54 -3.29 -4.22
C GLY A 145 -10.49 -2.14 -4.54
N GLY A 146 -10.51 -1.12 -3.68
CA GLY A 146 -11.19 0.14 -3.95
C GLY A 146 -12.26 0.49 -2.92
N GLY A 147 -13.53 0.39 -3.32
CA GLY A 147 -14.66 0.48 -2.40
C GLY A 147 -14.90 -0.87 -1.75
N THR A 148 -15.59 -1.76 -2.45
CA THR A 148 -15.84 -3.13 -2.00
C THR A 148 -15.89 -4.05 -3.23
N PRO A 149 -14.80 -4.75 -3.57
CA PRO A 149 -14.77 -5.68 -4.69
C PRO A 149 -15.89 -6.73 -4.67
N THR A 150 -16.23 -7.25 -3.50
CA THR A 150 -17.33 -8.20 -3.30
C THR A 150 -18.73 -7.58 -3.40
N PHE A 151 -18.82 -6.29 -3.76
CA PHE A 151 -20.04 -5.69 -4.28
C PHE A 151 -20.46 -6.34 -5.60
N LEU A 152 -19.48 -6.73 -6.42
CA LEU A 152 -19.74 -7.59 -7.58
C LEU A 152 -20.42 -8.87 -7.10
N THR A 153 -21.47 -9.26 -7.81
CA THR A 153 -22.11 -10.57 -7.63
C THR A 153 -21.13 -11.69 -7.97
N ASP A 154 -21.43 -12.90 -7.51
CA ASP A 154 -20.57 -14.06 -7.78
C ASP A 154 -20.42 -14.32 -9.28
N ASP A 155 -21.51 -14.19 -10.06
CA ASP A 155 -21.49 -14.32 -11.52
C ASP A 155 -20.64 -13.23 -12.19
N GLU A 156 -20.69 -12.00 -11.68
CA GLU A 156 -19.87 -10.88 -12.17
C GLU A 156 -18.38 -11.09 -11.88
N LEU A 157 -18.03 -11.64 -10.72
CA LEU A 157 -16.65 -12.02 -10.38
C LEU A 157 -16.13 -13.11 -11.33
N VAL A 158 -16.93 -14.16 -11.55
CA VAL A 158 -16.61 -15.24 -12.51
C VAL A 158 -16.45 -14.67 -13.92
N LYS A 159 -17.37 -13.80 -14.35
CA LYS A 159 -17.33 -13.17 -15.67
C LYS A 159 -16.08 -12.31 -15.85
N LEU A 160 -15.74 -11.49 -14.86
CA LEU A 160 -14.54 -10.66 -14.89
C LEU A 160 -13.28 -11.53 -14.95
N TRP A 161 -13.16 -12.52 -14.08
CA TRP A 161 -12.01 -13.42 -14.07
C TRP A 161 -11.84 -14.17 -15.39
N ASN A 162 -12.91 -14.78 -15.90
CA ASN A 162 -12.86 -15.48 -17.19
C ASN A 162 -12.47 -14.54 -18.33
N PHE A 163 -12.97 -13.31 -18.33
CA PHE A 163 -12.54 -12.31 -19.31
C PHE A 163 -11.05 -12.01 -19.18
N LEU A 164 -10.52 -11.81 -17.96
CA LEU A 164 -9.09 -11.58 -17.74
C LEU A 164 -8.22 -12.72 -18.28
N GLN A 165 -8.63 -13.98 -18.07
CA GLN A 165 -7.95 -15.17 -18.61
C GLN A 165 -7.90 -15.18 -20.16
N THR A 166 -8.79 -14.45 -20.85
CA THR A 166 -8.70 -14.28 -22.31
C THR A 166 -7.75 -13.18 -22.75
N GLN A 167 -7.35 -12.30 -21.84
CA GLN A 167 -6.55 -11.10 -22.14
C GLN A 167 -5.09 -11.24 -21.69
N PHE A 168 -4.82 -12.06 -20.67
CA PHE A 168 -3.48 -12.22 -20.10
C PHE A 168 -3.18 -13.67 -19.77
N THR A 169 -1.89 -14.01 -19.75
CA THR A 169 -1.41 -15.29 -19.21
C THR A 169 -1.08 -15.15 -17.72
N PHE A 170 -1.70 -16.00 -16.90
CA PHE A 170 -1.56 -16.00 -15.45
C PHE A 170 -0.50 -17.02 -14.99
N SER A 171 0.33 -16.63 -14.03
CA SER A 171 1.33 -17.51 -13.44
C SER A 171 0.69 -18.65 -12.65
N ASP A 172 1.20 -19.85 -12.83
CA ASP A 172 0.89 -21.06 -12.07
C ASP A 172 1.89 -21.30 -10.92
N LYS A 173 2.87 -20.42 -10.75
CA LYS A 173 3.89 -20.54 -9.71
C LYS A 173 3.24 -20.45 -8.32
N PRO A 174 3.76 -21.17 -7.31
CA PRO A 174 3.30 -21.03 -5.93
C PRO A 174 3.43 -19.60 -5.37
N THR A 175 4.27 -18.76 -5.97
CA THR A 175 4.49 -17.36 -5.59
C THR A 175 3.53 -16.39 -6.28
N ALA A 176 2.57 -16.85 -7.09
CA ALA A 176 1.54 -15.99 -7.66
C ALA A 176 0.63 -15.46 -6.54
N ASP A 177 0.35 -14.15 -6.53
CA ASP A 177 -0.45 -13.50 -5.47
C ASP A 177 -1.72 -12.90 -6.05
N TYR A 178 -2.84 -13.62 -5.88
CA TYR A 178 -4.15 -13.21 -6.38
C TYR A 178 -5.06 -12.88 -5.21
N SER A 179 -5.27 -11.58 -5.01
CA SER A 179 -5.81 -11.03 -3.77
C SER A 179 -7.05 -10.15 -3.99
N ILE A 180 -7.91 -10.11 -2.97
CA ILE A 180 -9.14 -9.32 -2.99
C ILE A 180 -9.48 -8.76 -1.61
N GLU A 181 -9.91 -7.50 -1.57
CA GLU A 181 -10.48 -6.85 -0.38
C GLU A 181 -11.96 -7.19 -0.20
N ILE A 182 -12.36 -7.47 1.04
CA ILE A 182 -13.71 -7.96 1.37
C ILE A 182 -14.29 -7.15 2.54
N ASP A 183 -15.53 -6.66 2.36
CA ASP A 183 -16.39 -6.25 3.46
C ASP A 183 -17.14 -7.49 3.98
N PRO A 184 -16.88 -7.97 5.22
CA PRO A 184 -17.49 -9.20 5.73
C PRO A 184 -19.02 -9.14 5.79
N ARG A 185 -19.61 -7.95 5.90
CA ARG A 185 -21.06 -7.74 6.03
C ARG A 185 -21.84 -8.09 4.75
N GLU A 186 -21.17 -7.99 3.60
CA GLU A 186 -21.77 -8.19 2.27
C GLU A 186 -21.36 -9.52 1.64
N LEU A 187 -20.61 -10.34 2.38
CA LEU A 187 -20.10 -11.60 1.88
C LEU A 187 -21.22 -12.64 1.84
N ARG A 188 -21.48 -13.20 0.65
CA ARG A 188 -22.48 -14.26 0.48
C ARG A 188 -21.85 -15.61 0.84
N PRO A 189 -22.65 -16.62 1.23
CA PRO A 189 -22.12 -17.92 1.66
C PRO A 189 -21.19 -18.60 0.65
N THR A 190 -21.44 -18.41 -0.65
CA THR A 190 -20.70 -19.04 -1.76
C THR A 190 -19.47 -18.26 -2.21
N THR A 191 -19.34 -16.98 -1.84
CA THR A 191 -18.36 -16.08 -2.47
C THR A 191 -16.91 -16.52 -2.23
N LEU A 192 -16.54 -16.98 -1.03
CA LEU A 192 -15.15 -17.41 -0.75
C LEU A 192 -14.76 -18.66 -1.55
N GLU A 193 -15.69 -19.61 -1.67
CA GLU A 193 -15.47 -20.84 -2.46
C GLU A 193 -15.29 -20.49 -3.94
N ILE A 194 -16.14 -19.61 -4.48
CA ILE A 194 -16.03 -19.12 -5.85
C ILE A 194 -14.71 -18.40 -6.07
N LEU A 195 -14.31 -17.50 -5.17
CA LEU A 195 -13.03 -16.80 -5.26
C LEU A 195 -11.84 -17.78 -5.28
N ARG A 196 -11.84 -18.82 -4.43
CA ARG A 196 -10.82 -19.88 -4.50
C ARG A 196 -10.83 -20.61 -5.82
N GLY A 197 -12.01 -20.97 -6.33
CA GLY A 197 -12.16 -21.65 -7.62
C GLY A 197 -11.66 -20.81 -8.80
N LEU A 198 -11.75 -19.48 -8.69
CA LEU A 198 -11.17 -18.54 -9.64
C LEU A 198 -9.65 -18.34 -9.43
N GLY A 199 -9.04 -18.93 -8.41
CA GLY A 199 -7.59 -18.84 -8.18
C GLY A 199 -7.15 -17.75 -7.21
N PHE A 200 -8.05 -16.93 -6.66
CA PHE A 200 -7.71 -15.99 -5.58
C PHE A 200 -7.20 -16.78 -4.38
N ASN A 201 -6.00 -16.50 -3.91
CA ASN A 201 -5.32 -17.25 -2.85
C ASN A 201 -5.05 -16.42 -1.59
N ARG A 202 -5.28 -15.10 -1.65
CA ARG A 202 -5.20 -14.18 -0.50
C ARG A 202 -6.45 -13.31 -0.38
N VAL A 203 -6.83 -12.98 0.86
CA VAL A 203 -7.95 -12.07 1.16
C VAL A 203 -7.59 -11.05 2.23
N SER A 204 -8.20 -9.88 2.16
CA SER A 204 -8.15 -8.85 3.20
C SER A 204 -9.54 -8.51 3.71
N PHE A 205 -9.77 -8.60 5.01
CA PHE A 205 -11.06 -8.31 5.63
C PHE A 205 -11.04 -6.98 6.38
N GLY A 206 -11.97 -6.09 6.01
CA GLY A 206 -12.16 -4.82 6.71
C GLY A 206 -12.86 -4.97 8.06
N VAL A 207 -12.14 -5.09 9.17
CA VAL A 207 -12.73 -5.23 10.52
C VAL A 207 -12.88 -3.89 11.23
N GLN A 208 -11.83 -3.08 11.22
CA GLN A 208 -11.72 -1.74 11.79
C GLN A 208 -11.76 -1.71 13.32
N ASP A 209 -12.83 -2.22 13.93
CA ASP A 209 -13.00 -2.37 15.39
C ASP A 209 -14.04 -3.47 15.71
N LEU A 210 -13.91 -4.09 16.89
CA LEU A 210 -14.85 -5.06 17.47
C LEU A 210 -15.79 -4.45 18.52
N GLN A 211 -15.59 -3.19 18.91
CA GLN A 211 -16.44 -2.50 19.89
C GLN A 211 -17.71 -1.96 19.22
N GLU A 212 -18.87 -2.46 19.65
CA GLU A 212 -20.17 -2.09 19.07
C GLU A 212 -20.41 -0.57 19.10
N LYS A 213 -20.07 0.11 20.20
CA LYS A 213 -20.22 1.57 20.32
C LYS A 213 -19.41 2.32 19.25
N VAL A 214 -18.19 1.89 18.97
CA VAL A 214 -17.33 2.46 17.93
C VAL A 214 -17.94 2.18 16.56
N GLN A 215 -18.36 0.94 16.31
CA GLN A 215 -18.96 0.52 15.06
C GLN A 215 -20.23 1.31 14.72
N ILE A 216 -21.11 1.56 15.70
CA ILE A 216 -22.31 2.39 15.52
C ILE A 216 -21.90 3.81 15.14
N ALA A 217 -20.95 4.42 15.87
CA ALA A 217 -20.50 5.79 15.64
C ALA A 217 -19.85 6.00 14.27
N VAL A 218 -19.39 4.93 13.60
CA VAL A 218 -18.82 5.00 12.26
C VAL A 218 -19.67 4.33 11.17
N ASN A 219 -20.89 3.90 11.51
CA ASN A 219 -21.83 3.23 10.62
C ASN A 219 -21.27 1.93 9.98
N ARG A 220 -20.61 1.11 10.80
CA ARG A 220 -20.00 -0.17 10.40
C ARG A 220 -20.27 -1.29 11.40
N VAL A 221 -21.55 -1.54 11.71
CA VAL A 221 -21.96 -2.62 12.63
C VAL A 221 -21.70 -3.98 12.00
N GLN A 222 -20.99 -4.85 12.72
CA GLN A 222 -20.69 -6.24 12.37
C GLN A 222 -20.29 -7.04 13.61
N SER A 223 -20.74 -8.29 13.71
CA SER A 223 -20.47 -9.13 14.88
C SER A 223 -19.08 -9.76 14.81
N GLU A 224 -18.46 -10.01 15.97
CA GLU A 224 -17.22 -10.79 16.04
C GLU A 224 -17.45 -12.23 15.53
N GLU A 225 -18.64 -12.80 15.77
CA GLU A 225 -19.01 -14.13 15.29
C GLU A 225 -18.93 -14.22 13.76
N MET A 226 -19.44 -13.21 13.04
CA MET A 226 -19.33 -13.11 11.59
C MET A 226 -17.86 -13.08 11.15
N ILE A 227 -17.03 -12.27 11.81
CA ILE A 227 -15.60 -12.16 11.50
C ILE A 227 -14.89 -13.50 11.74
N ARG A 228 -15.16 -14.18 12.86
CA ARG A 228 -14.63 -15.52 13.15
C ARG A 228 -15.07 -16.54 12.11
N GLY A 229 -16.33 -16.47 11.66
CA GLY A 229 -16.88 -17.31 10.61
C GLY A 229 -16.11 -17.17 9.30
N VAL A 230 -15.96 -15.94 8.77
CA VAL A 230 -15.26 -15.71 7.50
C VAL A 230 -13.76 -16.06 7.58
N MET A 231 -13.13 -15.84 8.73
CA MET A 231 -11.73 -16.23 8.96
C MET A 231 -11.56 -17.75 8.98
N THR A 232 -12.49 -18.48 9.62
CA THR A 232 -12.47 -19.94 9.66
C THR A 232 -12.68 -20.52 8.27
N GLU A 233 -13.66 -19.98 7.54
CA GLU A 233 -13.97 -20.44 6.19
C GLU A 233 -12.84 -20.16 5.21
N ALA A 234 -12.24 -18.97 5.26
CA ALA A 234 -11.09 -18.63 4.42
C ALA A 234 -9.91 -19.59 4.65
N ARG A 235 -9.61 -19.94 5.92
CA ARG A 235 -8.57 -20.94 6.23
C ARG A 235 -8.93 -22.34 5.74
N ARG A 236 -10.19 -22.77 5.93
CA ARG A 236 -10.68 -24.08 5.47
C ARG A 236 -10.52 -24.25 3.95
N LEU A 237 -10.76 -23.16 3.22
CA LEU A 237 -10.63 -23.06 1.78
C LEU A 237 -9.18 -22.87 1.29
N GLY A 238 -8.21 -22.79 2.21
CA GLY A 238 -6.79 -22.70 1.89
C GLY A 238 -6.34 -21.33 1.39
N PHE A 239 -7.04 -20.24 1.75
CA PHE A 239 -6.45 -18.91 1.64
C PHE A 239 -5.25 -18.79 2.59
N HIS A 240 -4.19 -18.15 2.13
CA HIS A 240 -3.02 -17.82 2.94
C HIS A 240 -2.89 -16.31 3.11
N SER A 241 -2.01 -15.89 4.02
CA SER A 241 -1.72 -14.47 4.27
C SER A 241 -2.99 -13.63 4.50
N ILE A 242 -3.95 -14.20 5.23
CA ILE A 242 -5.26 -13.58 5.48
C ILE A 242 -5.05 -12.33 6.32
N ASN A 243 -5.37 -11.17 5.76
CA ASN A 243 -5.20 -9.88 6.42
C ASN A 243 -6.49 -9.42 7.12
N ILE A 244 -6.33 -8.75 8.26
CA ILE A 244 -7.38 -7.95 8.90
C ILE A 244 -6.94 -6.49 8.96
N ASP A 245 -7.81 -5.58 8.52
CA ASP A 245 -7.64 -4.15 8.70
C ASP A 245 -8.25 -3.70 10.03
N LEU A 246 -7.51 -2.91 10.81
CA LEU A 246 -7.93 -2.25 12.04
C LEU A 246 -7.67 -0.75 11.94
N ILE A 247 -8.42 0.05 12.69
CA ILE A 247 -8.22 1.50 12.77
C ILE A 247 -8.18 1.93 14.23
N TYR A 248 -7.13 2.66 14.62
CA TYR A 248 -7.07 3.34 15.91
C TYR A 248 -7.31 4.85 15.74
N GLY A 249 -7.89 5.48 16.75
CA GLY A 249 -8.32 6.87 16.72
C GLY A 249 -9.77 7.12 16.27
N LEU A 250 -10.61 6.09 16.19
CA LEU A 250 -12.04 6.20 15.87
C LEU A 250 -12.85 6.77 17.07
N PRO A 251 -14.04 7.35 16.83
CA PRO A 251 -14.88 7.89 17.91
C PRO A 251 -15.23 6.82 18.96
N HIS A 252 -15.24 7.24 20.22
CA HIS A 252 -15.45 6.42 21.42
C HIS A 252 -14.40 5.34 21.71
N GLN A 253 -13.31 5.25 20.93
CA GLN A 253 -12.19 4.42 21.33
C GLN A 253 -11.50 5.00 22.57
N THR A 254 -11.16 4.11 23.49
CA THR A 254 -10.32 4.37 24.67
C THR A 254 -9.12 3.45 24.62
N VAL A 255 -8.09 3.74 25.42
CA VAL A 255 -6.89 2.88 25.52
C VAL A 255 -7.28 1.45 25.89
N ASP A 256 -8.19 1.28 26.86
CA ASP A 256 -8.68 -0.02 27.30
C ASP A 256 -9.54 -0.73 26.25
N SER A 257 -10.42 0.00 25.55
CA SER A 257 -11.28 -0.62 24.54
C SER A 257 -10.47 -1.07 23.32
N MET A 258 -9.47 -0.30 22.90
CA MET A 258 -8.56 -0.70 21.83
C MET A 258 -7.71 -1.91 22.26
N ARG A 259 -7.18 -1.93 23.50
CA ARG A 259 -6.49 -3.11 24.04
C ARG A 259 -7.37 -4.35 23.94
N ASN A 260 -8.62 -4.27 24.40
CA ASN A 260 -9.57 -5.39 24.33
C ASN A 260 -9.83 -5.85 22.87
N THR A 261 -9.95 -4.91 21.93
CA THR A 261 -10.08 -5.24 20.51
C THR A 261 -8.85 -5.99 20.01
N VAL A 262 -7.63 -5.53 20.30
CA VAL A 262 -6.38 -6.17 19.87
C VAL A 262 -6.25 -7.58 20.46
N GLU A 263 -6.53 -7.77 21.76
CA GLU A 263 -6.53 -9.10 22.41
C GLU A 263 -7.44 -10.10 21.70
N ARG A 264 -8.67 -9.67 21.35
CA ARG A 264 -9.63 -10.50 20.62
C ARG A 264 -9.18 -10.80 19.20
N ILE A 265 -8.57 -9.84 18.51
CA ILE A 265 -8.03 -10.04 17.16
C ILE A 265 -6.84 -11.01 17.17
N ILE A 266 -5.95 -10.92 18.17
CA ILE A 266 -4.88 -11.91 18.37
C ILE A 266 -5.47 -13.32 18.52
N ALA A 267 -6.56 -13.46 19.28
CA ALA A 267 -7.27 -14.74 19.42
C ALA A 267 -7.97 -15.21 18.13
N ILE A 268 -8.26 -14.31 17.17
CA ILE A 268 -8.71 -14.68 15.81
C ILE A 268 -7.52 -15.14 14.95
N SER A 269 -6.31 -14.71 15.28
CA SER A 269 -5.02 -15.13 14.71
C SER A 269 -4.88 -14.91 13.19
N PRO A 270 -5.21 -13.73 12.63
CA PRO A 270 -4.95 -13.45 11.21
C PRO A 270 -3.46 -13.62 10.88
N ASP A 271 -3.12 -13.83 9.60
CA ASP A 271 -1.71 -13.99 9.22
C ASP A 271 -1.03 -12.63 9.08
N ARG A 272 -1.80 -11.61 8.70
CA ARG A 272 -1.39 -10.20 8.60
C ARG A 272 -2.37 -9.27 9.30
N LEU A 273 -1.86 -8.15 9.77
CA LEU A 273 -2.69 -7.02 10.21
C LEU A 273 -2.19 -5.73 9.57
N SER A 274 -3.15 -4.89 9.17
CA SER A 274 -2.90 -3.48 8.89
C SER A 274 -3.61 -2.64 9.94
N VAL A 275 -2.85 -1.89 10.75
CA VAL A 275 -3.37 -1.09 11.87
C VAL A 275 -3.21 0.39 11.54
N PHE A 276 -4.26 0.98 10.97
CA PHE A 276 -4.23 2.34 10.44
C PHE A 276 -4.52 3.40 11.49
N ASN A 277 -3.77 4.50 11.43
CA ASN A 277 -4.14 5.74 12.11
C ASN A 277 -5.37 6.36 11.43
N TYR A 278 -6.42 6.66 12.20
CA TYR A 278 -7.56 7.41 11.69
C TYR A 278 -7.14 8.85 11.32
N ALA A 279 -7.27 9.18 10.03
CA ALA A 279 -7.07 10.51 9.49
C ALA A 279 -8.41 11.24 9.33
N HIS A 280 -8.70 12.17 10.24
CA HIS A 280 -9.90 13.00 10.22
C HIS A 280 -9.67 14.28 9.39
N LEU A 281 -10.25 14.34 8.20
CA LEU A 281 -10.20 15.43 7.22
C LEU A 281 -11.60 15.66 6.61
N PRO A 282 -12.60 16.10 7.40
CA PRO A 282 -14.01 16.18 6.99
C PRO A 282 -14.28 17.19 5.86
N GLU A 283 -13.36 18.13 5.61
CA GLU A 283 -13.42 19.03 4.46
C GLU A 283 -13.13 18.31 3.14
N ARG A 284 -12.27 17.29 3.17
CA ARG A 284 -11.94 16.47 2.00
C ARG A 284 -12.89 15.27 1.88
N PHE A 285 -13.21 14.63 2.99
CA PHE A 285 -14.03 13.42 3.04
C PHE A 285 -15.35 13.71 3.75
N LYS A 286 -16.35 14.18 2.99
CA LYS A 286 -17.65 14.65 3.53
C LYS A 286 -18.35 13.64 4.45
N GLY A 287 -18.14 12.34 4.25
CA GLY A 287 -18.70 11.29 5.13
C GLY A 287 -18.22 11.39 6.57
N GLN A 288 -17.02 11.92 6.81
CA GLN A 288 -16.46 12.09 8.15
C GLN A 288 -17.16 13.20 8.96
N ARG A 289 -17.95 14.08 8.33
CA ARG A 289 -18.79 15.08 9.02
C ARG A 289 -19.90 14.45 9.88
N GLN A 290 -20.16 13.16 9.69
CA GLN A 290 -21.11 12.40 10.51
C GLN A 290 -20.47 11.89 11.82
N ILE A 291 -19.15 12.01 11.98
CA ILE A 291 -18.45 11.69 13.22
C ILE A 291 -18.44 12.93 14.11
N ASN A 292 -18.85 12.77 15.36
CA ASN A 292 -18.74 13.81 16.37
C ASN A 292 -17.28 13.95 16.81
N GLU A 293 -16.67 15.10 16.56
CA GLU A 293 -15.26 15.35 16.89
C GLU A 293 -14.97 15.24 18.40
N ALA A 294 -15.95 15.57 19.25
CA ALA A 294 -15.81 15.47 20.70
C ALA A 294 -15.67 14.02 21.20
N ASP A 295 -16.06 13.04 20.38
CA ASP A 295 -15.92 11.62 20.69
C ASP A 295 -14.57 11.04 20.23
N LEU A 296 -13.75 11.80 19.52
CA LEU A 296 -12.43 11.35 19.09
C LEU A 296 -11.47 11.28 20.28
N PRO A 297 -10.64 10.22 20.38
CA PRO A 297 -9.64 10.13 21.43
C PRO A 297 -8.59 11.23 21.30
N SER A 298 -8.02 11.62 22.44
CA SER A 298 -6.97 12.62 22.47
C SER A 298 -5.71 12.13 21.72
N PRO A 299 -4.83 13.03 21.23
CA PRO A 299 -3.57 12.63 20.62
C PRO A 299 -2.70 11.73 21.53
N ALA A 300 -2.72 11.97 22.84
CA ALA A 300 -1.99 11.17 23.83
C ALA A 300 -2.57 9.75 23.96
N ASP A 301 -3.91 9.63 23.96
CA ASP A 301 -4.57 8.32 23.97
C ASP A 301 -4.29 7.54 22.69
N LYS A 302 -4.34 8.19 21.52
CA LYS A 302 -4.00 7.56 20.23
C LYS A 302 -2.57 7.03 20.22
N LEU A 303 -1.65 7.80 20.78
CA LEU A 303 -0.25 7.41 20.88
C LEU A 303 -0.10 6.19 21.81
N THR A 304 -0.76 6.20 22.96
CA THR A 304 -0.81 5.07 23.90
C THR A 304 -1.44 3.82 23.26
N MET A 305 -2.54 3.97 22.52
CA MET A 305 -3.17 2.88 21.77
C MET A 305 -2.21 2.25 20.77
N LEU A 306 -1.48 3.06 20.00
CA LEU A 306 -0.49 2.58 19.04
C LEU A 306 0.62 1.79 19.74
N GLY A 307 1.20 2.34 20.80
CA GLY A 307 2.27 1.68 21.58
C GLY A 307 1.82 0.34 22.15
N ASN A 308 0.65 0.30 22.80
CA ASN A 308 0.06 -0.93 23.33
C ASN A 308 -0.24 -1.96 22.24
N THR A 309 -0.72 -1.51 21.07
CA THR A 309 -1.00 -2.40 19.94
C THR A 309 0.27 -3.03 19.39
N ILE A 310 1.33 -2.24 19.19
CA ILE A 310 2.64 -2.75 18.75
C ILE A 310 3.16 -3.79 19.74
N HIS A 311 3.18 -3.47 21.03
CA HIS A 311 3.67 -4.40 22.06
C HIS A 311 2.85 -5.69 22.09
N ALA A 312 1.51 -5.60 22.13
CA ALA A 312 0.65 -6.77 22.19
C ALA A 312 0.81 -7.68 20.96
N LEU A 313 0.90 -7.12 19.75
CA LEU A 313 1.10 -7.90 18.52
C LEU A 313 2.49 -8.53 18.47
N THR A 314 3.52 -7.78 18.84
CA THR A 314 4.90 -8.29 18.93
C THR A 314 5.02 -9.41 19.96
N ASP A 315 4.43 -9.26 21.15
CA ASP A 315 4.42 -10.28 22.20
C ASP A 315 3.63 -11.53 21.78
N ALA A 316 2.60 -11.36 20.94
CA ALA A 316 1.85 -12.45 20.32
C ALA A 316 2.58 -13.10 19.12
N GLY A 317 3.79 -12.64 18.79
CA GLY A 317 4.67 -13.25 17.79
C GLY A 317 4.65 -12.60 16.41
N TYR A 318 3.85 -11.55 16.19
CA TYR A 318 3.84 -10.83 14.91
C TYR A 318 5.10 -9.98 14.73
N GLN A 319 5.70 -10.03 13.55
CA GLN A 319 6.77 -9.13 13.15
C GLN A 319 6.16 -7.79 12.71
N TYR A 320 6.61 -6.69 13.32
CA TYR A 320 6.35 -5.36 12.78
C TYR A 320 7.15 -5.15 11.48
N ILE A 321 6.44 -5.20 10.35
CA ILE A 321 7.01 -5.04 9.01
C ILE A 321 7.38 -3.57 8.80
N GLY A 322 6.49 -2.64 9.16
CA GLY A 322 6.74 -1.23 9.02
C GLY A 322 5.46 -0.45 8.77
N ILE A 323 5.51 0.86 9.03
CA ILE A 323 4.41 1.81 8.93
C ILE A 323 3.20 1.39 9.78
N ASP A 324 2.33 0.56 9.21
CA ASP A 324 1.05 0.09 9.75
C ASP A 324 0.89 -1.43 9.64
N HIS A 325 1.88 -2.15 9.08
CA HIS A 325 1.77 -3.57 8.77
C HIS A 325 2.49 -4.48 9.78
N PHE A 326 1.81 -5.57 10.12
CA PHE A 326 2.30 -6.68 10.92
C PHE A 326 2.04 -7.98 10.17
N ALA A 327 2.95 -8.94 10.28
CA ALA A 327 2.78 -10.26 9.69
C ALA A 327 3.39 -11.33 10.60
N LYS A 328 2.89 -12.56 10.51
CA LYS A 328 3.55 -13.69 11.17
C LYS A 328 4.99 -13.86 10.65
N PRO A 329 5.93 -14.40 11.44
CA PRO A 329 7.33 -14.48 11.04
C PRO A 329 7.60 -15.32 9.79
N ASP A 330 6.74 -16.32 9.53
CA ASP A 330 6.78 -17.22 8.38
C ASP A 330 6.00 -16.69 7.15
N ASP A 331 5.33 -15.55 7.26
CA ASP A 331 4.71 -14.88 6.12
C ASP A 331 5.77 -14.37 5.13
N GLU A 332 5.46 -14.42 3.83
CA GLU A 332 6.36 -14.00 2.75
C GLU A 332 6.86 -12.55 2.90
N LEU A 333 6.07 -11.62 3.49
CA LEU A 333 6.52 -10.25 3.71
C LEU A 333 7.61 -10.20 4.78
N ALA A 334 7.43 -10.97 5.85
CA ALA A 334 8.41 -11.06 6.93
C ALA A 334 9.70 -11.71 6.42
N ILE A 335 9.60 -12.79 5.65
CA ILE A 335 10.74 -13.46 4.99
C ILE A 335 11.43 -12.49 4.03
N ALA A 336 10.70 -11.86 3.12
CA ALA A 336 11.27 -10.95 2.14
C ALA A 336 11.91 -9.72 2.80
N GLN A 337 11.40 -9.25 3.94
CA GLN A 337 12.05 -8.19 4.69
C GLN A 337 13.43 -8.61 5.21
N ARG A 338 13.55 -9.83 5.74
CA ARG A 338 14.81 -10.40 6.24
C ARG A 338 15.84 -10.57 5.13
N GLU A 339 15.37 -10.98 3.96
CA GLU A 339 16.20 -11.23 2.78
C GLU A 339 16.48 -9.97 1.94
N GLY A 340 16.07 -8.76 2.38
CA GLY A 340 16.28 -7.54 1.58
C GLY A 340 15.49 -7.51 0.26
N LYS A 341 14.36 -8.21 0.21
CA LYS A 341 13.53 -8.43 -1.00
C LYS A 341 12.10 -7.86 -0.92
N LEU A 342 11.68 -7.40 0.26
CA LEU A 342 10.44 -6.65 0.46
C LEU A 342 10.38 -5.41 -0.46
N HIS A 343 9.22 -5.17 -1.05
CA HIS A 343 8.96 -4.00 -1.85
C HIS A 343 7.68 -3.32 -1.37
N ARG A 344 7.42 -2.10 -1.86
CA ARG A 344 6.20 -1.35 -1.57
C ARG A 344 5.64 -0.70 -2.84
N ASN A 345 4.34 -0.89 -3.06
CA ASN A 345 3.58 -0.24 -4.13
C ASN A 345 2.36 0.50 -3.56
N PHE A 346 1.40 0.88 -4.42
CA PHE A 346 0.20 1.62 -4.02
C PHE A 346 -0.77 0.81 -3.16
N GLN A 347 -0.73 -0.53 -3.20
CA GLN A 347 -1.56 -1.42 -2.40
C GLN A 347 -0.93 -1.72 -1.03
N GLY A 348 0.38 -1.56 -0.88
CA GLY A 348 1.10 -1.79 0.38
C GLY A 348 2.43 -2.49 0.18
N TYR A 349 2.86 -3.26 1.18
CA TYR A 349 4.04 -4.10 1.05
C TYR A 349 3.76 -5.32 0.18
N THR A 350 4.73 -5.71 -0.65
CA THR A 350 4.62 -6.80 -1.62
C THR A 350 5.98 -7.45 -1.85
N THR A 351 6.00 -8.71 -2.28
CA THR A 351 7.23 -9.38 -2.75
C THR A 351 7.52 -9.13 -4.23
N HIS A 352 6.51 -8.68 -4.99
CA HIS A 352 6.51 -8.58 -6.46
C HIS A 352 7.02 -7.24 -6.99
N GLY A 353 8.07 -6.69 -6.37
CA GLY A 353 8.66 -5.40 -6.79
C GLY A 353 9.36 -5.41 -8.16
N ASN A 354 9.44 -6.57 -8.81
CA ASN A 354 9.90 -6.77 -10.18
C ASN A 354 8.78 -6.55 -11.23
N CYS A 355 7.53 -6.41 -10.81
CA CYS A 355 6.40 -6.27 -11.72
C CYS A 355 6.14 -4.80 -12.10
N ASP A 356 5.76 -4.57 -13.35
CA ASP A 356 5.04 -3.35 -13.71
C ASP A 356 3.59 -3.44 -13.17
N LEU A 357 3.09 -2.36 -12.57
CA LEU A 357 1.72 -2.28 -12.07
C LEU A 357 0.79 -1.69 -13.15
N LEU A 358 -0.20 -2.47 -13.59
CA LEU A 358 -1.27 -2.03 -14.48
C LEU A 358 -2.54 -1.80 -13.67
N GLY A 359 -2.98 -0.54 -13.59
CA GLY A 359 -4.24 -0.15 -12.94
C GLY A 359 -5.38 -0.08 -13.95
N PHE A 360 -6.54 -0.61 -13.56
CA PHE A 360 -7.80 -0.55 -14.30
C PHE A 360 -8.91 0.00 -13.43
N GLY A 361 -9.83 0.73 -14.06
CA GLY A 361 -10.98 1.33 -13.39
C GLY A 361 -10.74 2.77 -12.92
N VAL A 362 -11.78 3.34 -12.33
CA VAL A 362 -11.81 4.74 -11.88
C VAL A 362 -10.78 4.92 -10.76
N SER A 363 -10.06 6.04 -10.78
CA SER A 363 -9.00 6.42 -9.84
C SER A 363 -7.74 5.54 -9.83
N SER A 364 -7.74 4.42 -10.55
CA SER A 364 -6.63 3.47 -10.56
C SER A 364 -5.32 4.12 -11.00
N ILE A 365 -4.22 3.60 -10.43
CA ILE A 365 -2.87 4.06 -10.70
C ILE A 365 -2.09 2.91 -11.33
N SER A 366 -1.39 3.20 -12.42
CA SER A 366 -0.41 2.31 -13.04
C SER A 366 1.00 2.82 -12.74
N GLN A 367 1.97 1.92 -12.59
CA GLN A 367 3.39 2.23 -12.52
C GLN A 367 4.12 1.31 -13.51
N ILE A 368 4.51 1.85 -14.66
CA ILE A 368 5.04 1.11 -15.81
C ILE A 368 6.39 1.72 -16.18
N GLY A 369 7.47 0.97 -15.96
CA GLY A 369 8.84 1.46 -16.13
C GLY A 369 9.09 2.76 -15.35
N LEU A 370 9.31 3.86 -16.09
CA LEU A 370 9.58 5.19 -15.54
C LEU A 370 8.33 6.03 -15.28
N HIS A 371 7.15 5.53 -15.64
CA HIS A 371 5.92 6.30 -15.67
C HIS A 371 4.97 5.87 -14.56
N ILE A 372 4.37 6.84 -13.89
CA ILE A 372 3.21 6.60 -13.04
C ILE A 372 2.02 7.29 -13.71
N LEU A 373 0.94 6.57 -13.96
CA LEU A 373 -0.25 7.06 -14.65
C LEU A 373 -1.47 6.96 -13.73
N GLN A 374 -2.40 7.91 -13.79
CA GLN A 374 -3.63 7.86 -13.00
C GLN A 374 -4.87 8.10 -13.88
N ASN A 375 -5.83 7.19 -13.77
CA ASN A 375 -7.17 7.30 -14.34
C ASN A 375 -7.99 8.39 -13.62
N PRO A 376 -9.11 8.88 -14.19
CA PRO A 376 -9.90 9.95 -13.59
C PRO A 376 -10.45 9.49 -12.24
N THR A 377 -10.48 10.37 -11.26
CA THR A 377 -11.03 10.05 -9.93
C THR A 377 -12.54 10.18 -9.86
N ASP A 378 -13.16 10.81 -10.87
CA ASP A 378 -14.61 10.88 -11.06
C ASP A 378 -15.07 9.79 -12.03
N LEU A 379 -16.18 9.11 -11.70
CA LEU A 379 -16.70 8.01 -12.51
C LEU A 379 -17.24 8.49 -13.87
N SER A 380 -17.88 9.66 -13.92
CA SER A 380 -18.48 10.18 -15.15
C SER A 380 -17.38 10.53 -16.16
N ASP A 381 -16.30 11.17 -15.70
CA ASP A 381 -15.14 11.47 -16.54
C ASP A 381 -14.50 10.19 -17.10
N TYR A 382 -14.34 9.16 -16.25
CA TYR A 382 -13.85 7.85 -16.67
C TYR A 382 -14.76 7.22 -17.74
N GLN A 383 -16.08 7.18 -17.51
CA GLN A 383 -17.05 6.62 -18.46
C GLN A 383 -17.04 7.37 -19.80
N ASN A 384 -16.96 8.70 -19.78
CA ASN A 384 -16.92 9.52 -20.98
C ASN A 384 -15.69 9.21 -21.86
N LEU A 385 -14.51 9.00 -21.24
CA LEU A 385 -13.30 8.62 -21.97
C LEU A 385 -13.43 7.23 -22.61
N ILE A 386 -13.93 6.25 -21.86
CA ILE A 386 -14.09 4.87 -22.38
C ILE A 386 -15.14 4.83 -23.49
N ASN A 387 -16.28 5.52 -23.36
CA ASN A 387 -17.31 5.62 -24.40
C ASN A 387 -16.77 6.29 -25.68
N ALA A 388 -15.84 7.23 -25.54
CA ALA A 388 -15.18 7.87 -26.68
C ALA A 388 -14.07 6.99 -27.29
N GLY A 389 -13.87 5.76 -26.82
CA GLY A 389 -12.82 4.86 -27.29
C GLY A 389 -11.41 5.32 -26.94
N LYS A 390 -11.25 6.16 -25.90
CA LYS A 390 -9.95 6.70 -25.47
C LYS A 390 -9.37 5.88 -24.32
N LEU A 391 -8.05 5.92 -24.17
CA LEU A 391 -7.41 5.44 -22.96
C LEU A 391 -7.68 6.41 -21.79
N PRO A 392 -7.86 5.93 -20.56
CA PRO A 392 -8.43 6.73 -19.48
C PRO A 392 -7.44 7.57 -18.68
N ALA A 393 -6.11 7.34 -18.74
CA ALA A 393 -5.20 8.11 -17.90
C ALA A 393 -5.34 9.61 -18.19
N VAL A 394 -5.37 10.42 -17.13
CA VAL A 394 -5.47 11.89 -17.20
C VAL A 394 -4.28 12.59 -16.57
N LYS A 395 -3.48 11.85 -15.81
CA LYS A 395 -2.30 12.35 -15.10
C LYS A 395 -1.11 11.43 -15.27
N VAL A 396 0.09 12.02 -15.28
CA VAL A 396 1.37 11.32 -15.42
C VAL A 396 2.44 11.89 -14.51
N ILE A 397 3.33 11.02 -14.02
CA ILE A 397 4.68 11.36 -13.56
C ILE A 397 5.64 10.62 -14.49
N SER A 398 6.59 11.34 -15.07
CA SER A 398 7.73 10.76 -15.81
C SER A 398 8.98 10.91 -14.95
N ALA A 399 9.39 9.83 -14.28
CA ALA A 399 10.51 9.85 -13.36
C ALA A 399 11.83 10.03 -14.10
N ARG A 400 12.70 10.90 -13.57
CA ARG A 400 14.08 11.08 -14.06
C ARG A 400 15.06 10.33 -13.18
N LEU A 401 16.32 10.25 -13.60
CA LEU A 401 17.36 9.54 -12.82
C LEU A 401 17.45 9.96 -11.35
N PRO A 402 17.44 11.26 -10.99
CA PRO A 402 17.44 11.65 -9.58
C PRO A 402 16.21 11.16 -8.83
N ASP A 403 15.06 11.05 -9.51
CA ASP A 403 13.82 10.56 -8.91
C ASP A 403 13.90 9.06 -8.65
N LEU A 404 14.48 8.30 -9.58
CA LEU A 404 14.71 6.86 -9.43
C LEU A 404 15.69 6.54 -8.29
N LEU A 405 16.78 7.30 -8.20
CA LEU A 405 17.76 7.20 -7.10
C LEU A 405 17.08 7.45 -5.75
N ARG A 406 16.30 8.53 -5.64
CA ARG A 406 15.62 8.87 -4.38
C ARG A 406 14.50 7.90 -4.05
N ARG A 407 13.78 7.39 -5.06
CA ARG A 407 12.83 6.28 -4.90
C ARG A 407 13.53 5.05 -4.32
N TYR A 408 14.70 4.68 -4.85
CA TYR A 408 15.47 3.55 -4.35
C TYR A 408 15.84 3.73 -2.86
N VAL A 409 16.40 4.89 -2.51
CA VAL A 409 16.79 5.23 -1.14
C VAL A 409 15.59 5.22 -0.19
N ILE A 410 14.50 5.91 -0.55
CA ILE A 410 13.28 6.01 0.27
C ILE A 410 12.64 4.63 0.48
N MET A 411 12.54 3.81 -0.58
CA MET A 411 11.93 2.49 -0.46
C MET A 411 12.79 1.54 0.37
N ASN A 412 14.12 1.59 0.27
CA ASN A 412 15.01 0.79 1.11
C ASN A 412 14.88 1.16 2.60
N LEU A 413 14.81 2.45 2.93
CA LEU A 413 14.55 2.89 4.30
C LEU A 413 13.21 2.40 4.83
N LEU A 414 12.15 2.42 4.01
CA LEU A 414 10.80 2.03 4.43
C LEU A 414 10.54 0.51 4.41
N CYS A 415 11.31 -0.26 3.64
CA CYS A 415 11.16 -1.71 3.52
C CYS A 415 12.19 -2.48 4.35
N HIS A 416 13.42 -1.97 4.48
CA HIS A 416 14.54 -2.71 5.04
C HIS A 416 15.25 -2.01 6.19
N ASP A 417 14.85 -0.79 6.55
CA ASP A 417 15.46 -0.02 7.63
C ASP A 417 16.94 0.31 7.40
N TYR A 418 17.48 0.19 6.18
CA TYR A 418 18.87 0.56 5.88
C TYR A 418 19.06 1.05 4.43
N ILE A 419 20.20 1.71 4.18
CA ILE A 419 20.76 2.04 2.87
C ILE A 419 22.22 1.61 2.88
N ASP A 420 22.67 0.92 1.82
CA ASP A 420 24.07 0.59 1.59
C ASP A 420 24.64 1.48 0.48
N PHE A 421 25.69 2.24 0.78
CA PHE A 421 26.30 3.16 -0.18
C PHE A 421 27.10 2.46 -1.28
N LYS A 422 27.65 1.27 -1.04
CA LYS A 422 28.29 0.47 -2.10
C LYS A 422 27.26 0.06 -3.15
N ASP A 423 26.09 -0.40 -2.71
CA ASP A 423 24.99 -0.77 -3.59
C ASP A 423 24.41 0.46 -4.33
N VAL A 424 24.17 1.58 -3.64
CA VAL A 424 23.73 2.82 -4.30
C VAL A 424 24.72 3.29 -5.37
N ASN A 425 26.03 3.27 -5.06
CA ASN A 425 27.07 3.61 -6.03
C ASN A 425 27.04 2.65 -7.23
N ALA A 426 27.02 1.33 -6.99
CA ALA A 426 27.00 0.33 -8.06
C ALA A 426 25.82 0.50 -9.02
N ARG A 427 24.65 0.90 -8.50
CA ARG A 427 23.44 1.09 -9.30
C ARG A 427 23.43 2.40 -10.07
N PHE A 428 23.79 3.50 -9.43
CA PHE A 428 23.57 4.84 -9.97
C PHE A 428 24.86 5.53 -10.43
N SER A 429 26.02 4.89 -10.25
CA SER A 429 27.35 5.41 -10.61
C SER A 429 27.64 6.78 -9.98
N ILE A 430 27.36 6.90 -8.68
CA ILE A 430 27.57 8.12 -7.88
C ILE A 430 28.36 7.80 -6.60
N ASP A 431 29.10 8.77 -6.08
CA ASP A 431 29.55 8.74 -4.68
C ASP A 431 28.40 9.19 -3.77
N PRO A 432 27.75 8.29 -3.00
CA PRO A 432 26.56 8.63 -2.23
C PRO A 432 26.86 9.58 -1.07
N MET A 433 28.07 9.51 -0.49
CA MET A 433 28.47 10.40 0.61
C MET A 433 28.52 11.85 0.13
N THR A 434 29.10 12.08 -1.04
CA THR A 434 29.15 13.41 -1.64
C THR A 434 27.77 13.84 -2.17
N TYR A 435 27.04 12.93 -2.83
CA TYR A 435 25.74 13.26 -3.42
C TYR A 435 24.68 13.63 -2.36
N PHE A 436 24.64 12.91 -1.23
CA PHE A 436 23.67 13.11 -0.15
C PHE A 436 24.22 13.90 1.04
N ILE A 437 25.28 14.69 0.87
CA ILE A 437 25.97 15.35 1.99
C ILE A 437 25.03 16.21 2.84
N ASP A 438 24.07 16.91 2.21
CA ASP A 438 23.12 17.77 2.92
C ASP A 438 22.04 16.96 3.63
N GLU A 439 21.57 15.87 3.04
CA GLU A 439 20.66 14.92 3.68
C GLU A 439 21.31 14.22 4.88
N ILE A 440 22.56 13.77 4.74
CA ILE A 440 23.33 13.16 5.83
C ILE A 440 23.50 14.17 6.98
N ARG A 441 23.81 15.43 6.69
CA ARG A 441 23.87 16.49 7.71
C ARG A 441 22.53 16.69 8.42
N LYS A 442 21.41 16.72 7.68
CA LYS A 442 20.06 16.84 8.25
C LYS A 442 19.69 15.65 9.16
N LEU A 443 20.24 14.46 8.90
CA LEU A 443 20.06 13.29 9.76
C LEU A 443 20.91 13.33 11.05
N GLY A 444 21.85 14.26 11.19
CA GLY A 444 22.72 14.35 12.37
C GLY A 444 21.97 14.47 13.70
N GLU A 445 20.85 15.21 13.73
CA GLU A 445 20.01 15.29 14.93
C GLU A 445 19.33 13.94 15.26
N MET A 446 18.82 13.26 14.23
CA MET A 446 18.22 11.93 14.39
C MET A 446 19.25 10.89 14.83
N GLN A 447 20.51 11.03 14.42
CA GLN A 447 21.61 10.19 14.90
C GLN A 447 21.94 10.47 16.36
N ALA A 448 22.00 11.74 16.77
CA ALA A 448 22.21 12.12 18.17
C ALA A 448 21.09 11.57 19.09
N ASP A 449 19.85 11.54 18.59
CA ASP A 449 18.70 10.95 19.27
C ASP A 449 18.64 9.42 19.21
N LYS A 450 19.61 8.77 18.55
CA LYS A 450 19.71 7.32 18.34
C LYS A 450 18.51 6.74 17.58
N LEU A 451 18.01 7.48 16.58
CA LEU A 451 16.99 7.01 15.64
C LEU A 451 17.61 6.39 14.39
N VAL A 452 18.78 6.88 14.00
CA VAL A 452 19.59 6.33 12.92
C VAL A 452 21.03 6.16 13.39
N ASP A 453 21.74 5.25 12.74
CA ASP A 453 23.18 5.11 12.80
C ASP A 453 23.73 5.33 11.39
N MET A 454 24.81 6.10 11.25
CA MET A 454 25.40 6.44 9.96
C MET A 454 26.91 6.29 10.04
N ASP A 455 27.48 5.58 9.07
CA ASP A 455 28.91 5.38 8.92
C ASP A 455 29.30 5.45 7.43
N ALA A 456 30.57 5.20 7.11
CA ALA A 456 31.06 5.25 5.73
C ALA A 456 30.42 4.18 4.80
N LYS A 457 29.76 3.16 5.35
CA LYS A 457 29.09 2.10 4.59
C LYS A 457 27.65 2.46 4.25
N GLY A 458 26.99 3.29 5.07
CA GLY A 458 25.59 3.62 4.83
C GLY A 458 24.83 4.16 6.04
N ILE A 459 23.51 4.01 5.98
CA ILE A 459 22.56 4.54 6.97
C ILE A 459 21.69 3.38 7.45
N ARG A 460 21.50 3.25 8.76
CA ARG A 460 20.63 2.25 9.39
C ARG A 460 19.62 2.96 10.28
N VAL A 461 18.33 2.66 10.13
CA VAL A 461 17.27 3.09 11.05
C VAL A 461 17.33 2.18 12.27
N LEU A 462 17.60 2.73 13.45
CA LEU A 462 17.66 1.97 14.70
C LEU A 462 16.25 1.58 15.17
N PRO A 463 16.07 0.61 16.08
CA PRO A 463 14.73 0.19 16.54
C PRO A 463 13.86 1.38 16.99
N LYS A 464 14.45 2.31 17.76
CA LYS A 464 13.80 3.53 18.23
C LYS A 464 13.32 4.46 17.09
N GLY A 465 13.94 4.37 15.91
CA GLY A 465 13.62 5.16 14.73
C GLY A 465 12.60 4.51 13.78
N ARG A 466 12.28 3.22 13.91
CA ARG A 466 11.44 2.49 12.92
C ARG A 466 10.04 3.07 12.78
N LEU A 467 9.40 3.51 13.87
CA LEU A 467 8.10 4.21 13.80
C LEU A 467 8.19 5.55 13.06
N LEU A 468 9.37 6.17 13.10
CA LEU A 468 9.71 7.43 12.43
C LEU A 468 10.39 7.19 11.08
N GLY A 469 10.34 6.00 10.50
CA GLY A 469 10.98 5.69 9.21
C GLY A 469 10.56 6.64 8.09
N ARG A 470 9.30 7.11 8.09
CA ARG A 470 8.82 8.16 7.18
C ARG A 470 9.51 9.50 7.42
N ASN A 471 9.80 9.90 8.66
CA ASN A 471 10.56 11.11 8.95
C ASN A 471 11.99 11.05 8.42
N VAL A 472 12.62 9.88 8.50
CA VAL A 472 13.96 9.63 7.94
C VAL A 472 13.89 9.72 6.41
N ALA A 473 12.93 9.03 5.77
CA ALA A 473 12.73 9.07 4.33
C ALA A 473 12.46 10.49 3.79
N MET A 474 11.70 11.30 4.52
CA MET A 474 11.43 12.70 4.16
C MET A 474 12.68 13.56 3.98
N VAL A 475 13.81 13.20 4.60
CA VAL A 475 15.06 13.95 4.42
C VAL A 475 15.58 13.83 2.98
N PHE A 476 15.28 12.73 2.30
CA PHE A 476 15.71 12.44 0.93
C PHE A 476 14.73 12.91 -0.15
N ASP A 477 13.60 13.50 0.25
CA ASP A 477 12.56 13.98 -0.65
C ASP A 477 12.80 15.44 -1.03
N THR A 478 13.13 15.66 -2.30
CA THR A 478 13.41 17.00 -2.83
C THR A 478 12.17 17.82 -3.13
N TYR A 479 10.99 17.20 -3.21
CA TYR A 479 9.73 17.86 -3.51
C TYR A 479 9.04 18.42 -2.26
N LEU A 480 9.45 17.99 -1.06
CA LEU A 480 8.88 18.52 0.18
C LEU A 480 9.32 19.95 0.49
N ALA A 481 10.58 20.30 0.23
CA ALA A 481 11.09 21.63 0.53
C ALA A 481 10.42 22.74 -0.30
N SER A 482 9.79 22.40 -1.43
CA SER A 482 9.14 23.34 -2.34
C SER A 482 7.62 23.51 -2.10
N LYS A 483 7.05 22.86 -1.06
CA LYS A 483 5.59 22.87 -0.82
C LYS A 483 5.23 23.39 0.57
N GLU A 484 4.48 24.50 0.62
CA GLU A 484 3.87 25.05 1.84
C GLU A 484 2.70 24.18 2.39
N GLY A 485 2.36 24.39 3.66
CA GLY A 485 1.66 23.47 4.56
C GLY A 485 0.21 23.06 4.28
N ASN A 486 -0.26 22.09 5.08
CA ASN A 486 -1.62 21.50 5.17
C ASN A 486 -2.08 20.49 4.09
N ARG A 487 -1.20 19.96 3.23
CA ARG A 487 -1.61 18.92 2.24
C ARG A 487 -1.49 17.47 2.72
N PHE A 488 -0.83 17.23 3.85
CA PHE A 488 -0.55 15.90 4.39
C PHE A 488 -1.14 15.71 5.79
N SER A 489 -1.53 14.48 6.11
CA SER A 489 -1.81 14.08 7.49
C SER A 489 -0.50 13.99 8.29
N LYS A 490 -0.59 14.02 9.62
CA LYS A 490 0.53 13.73 10.52
C LYS A 490 1.09 12.34 10.24
N VAL A 491 2.40 12.17 10.44
CA VAL A 491 3.08 10.89 10.22
C VAL A 491 2.65 9.85 11.26
N ILE A 492 2.57 10.20 12.55
CA ILE A 492 2.11 9.31 13.63
C ILE A 492 0.84 9.85 14.26
#